data_AF-A0A192H0B5-F1
#
_entry.id   AF-A0A192H0B5-F1
#
_cell.length_a   1.000
_cell.length_b   1.000
_cell.length_c   1.000
_cell.angle_alpha   90.00
_cell.angle_beta   90.00
_cell.angle_gamma   90.00
#
_symmetry.space_group_name_H-M   'P 1'
#
loop_
_entity.id
_entity.type
_entity.pdbx_description
1 polymer ?
#
loop_
_entity_poly.entity_id
_entity_poly.type
_entity_poly.pdbx_seq_one_letter_code
_entity_poly.pdbx_strand_id
1 'polypeptide(L)'
;MKKWVKSVSAWDTRMWVVLYFIAASVAAVFTAFIYPPKALAAAGTPMLVHWISFGGAFIGVATGLFIGVYVNYFIYLILRSILNQDAADKTLVKRSLYLATCISTVVSSLLSLLLMVIIGGEPNQMTNFLLAVVGSAVLAYLIYNFFSYLVKQVKLARWYSGILFIIYLLPTLIGLLLKK
;
A
#
# COMPACT_ATOMS: atom_id res chain seq x y z
N MET A 1 -11.46 6.89 -15.78
CA MET A 1 -11.54 6.03 -14.56
C MET A 1 -12.95 5.55 -14.23
N LYS A 2 -13.99 6.42 -14.19
CA LYS A 2 -15.36 6.04 -13.78
C LYS A 2 -15.95 4.82 -14.50
N LYS A 3 -15.67 4.65 -15.80
CA LYS A 3 -16.14 3.50 -16.61
C LYS A 3 -15.54 2.18 -16.10
N TRP A 4 -14.21 2.11 -15.96
CA TRP A 4 -13.52 0.92 -15.47
C TRP A 4 -13.92 0.58 -14.03
N VAL A 5 -13.95 1.56 -13.12
CA VAL A 5 -14.29 1.34 -11.69
C VAL A 5 -15.68 0.71 -11.52
N LYS A 6 -16.65 1.07 -12.37
CA LYS A 6 -18.01 0.51 -12.34
C LYS A 6 -18.08 -0.91 -12.89
N SER A 7 -17.14 -1.31 -13.76
CA SER A 7 -17.11 -2.62 -14.41
C SER A 7 -16.15 -3.60 -13.74
N VAL A 8 -15.52 -3.22 -12.62
CA VAL A 8 -14.55 -4.08 -11.93
C VAL A 8 -15.20 -5.35 -11.42
N SER A 9 -14.61 -6.48 -11.82
CA SER A 9 -15.03 -7.84 -11.50
C SER A 9 -14.18 -8.47 -10.38
N ALA A 10 -14.60 -9.64 -9.89
CA ALA A 10 -13.81 -10.39 -8.91
C ALA A 10 -12.49 -10.89 -9.51
N TRP A 11 -12.46 -11.11 -10.83
CA TRP A 11 -11.27 -11.53 -11.56
C TRP A 11 -10.20 -10.42 -11.55
N ASP A 12 -10.60 -9.16 -11.74
CA ASP A 12 -9.70 -8.01 -11.62
C ASP A 12 -9.05 -7.94 -10.24
N THR A 13 -9.83 -8.16 -9.17
CA THR A 13 -9.30 -8.19 -7.80
C THR A 13 -8.24 -9.27 -7.62
N ARG A 14 -8.47 -10.48 -8.16
CA ARG A 14 -7.49 -11.57 -8.10
C ARG A 14 -6.21 -11.23 -8.85
N MET A 15 -6.33 -10.69 -10.06
CA MET A 15 -5.18 -10.26 -10.87
C MET A 15 -4.33 -9.22 -10.14
N TRP A 16 -4.96 -8.22 -9.52
CA TRP A 16 -4.24 -7.20 -8.76
C TRP A 16 -3.56 -7.74 -7.50
N VAL A 17 -4.14 -8.75 -6.83
CA VAL A 17 -3.47 -9.45 -5.72
C VAL A 17 -2.23 -10.21 -6.20
N VAL A 18 -2.30 -10.87 -7.36
CA VAL A 18 -1.13 -11.53 -7.94
C VAL A 18 -0.04 -10.52 -8.29
N LEU A 19 -0.41 -9.42 -8.95
CA LEU A 19 0.54 -8.34 -9.29
C LEU A 19 1.16 -7.70 -8.05
N TYR A 20 0.39 -7.55 -6.98
CA TYR A 20 0.88 -7.08 -5.69
C TYR A 20 2.02 -7.95 -5.16
N PHE A 21 1.83 -9.28 -5.15
CA PHE A 21 2.87 -10.20 -4.70
C PHE A 21 4.09 -10.21 -5.61
N ILE A 22 3.90 -10.13 -6.93
CA ILE A 22 5.02 -10.06 -7.88
C ILE A 22 5.83 -8.79 -7.66
N ALA A 23 5.18 -7.62 -7.66
CA ALA A 23 5.87 -6.34 -7.50
C ALA A 23 6.61 -6.25 -6.16
N ALA A 24 5.98 -6.73 -5.09
CA ALA A 24 6.59 -6.76 -3.76
C ALA A 24 7.76 -7.76 -3.67
N SER A 25 7.68 -8.91 -4.34
CA SER A 25 8.78 -9.88 -4.39
C SER A 25 9.98 -9.31 -5.14
N VAL A 26 9.75 -8.64 -6.27
CA VAL A 26 10.81 -7.95 -7.02
C VAL A 26 11.44 -6.86 -6.17
N ALA A 27 10.63 -6.02 -5.50
CA ALA A 27 11.13 -5.01 -4.57
C ALA A 27 11.98 -5.62 -3.44
N ALA A 28 11.53 -6.74 -2.85
CA ALA A 28 12.26 -7.44 -1.82
C ALA A 28 13.58 -8.04 -2.31
N VAL A 29 13.64 -8.53 -3.56
CA VAL A 29 14.92 -8.98 -4.16
C VAL A 29 15.89 -7.82 -4.30
N PHE A 30 15.41 -6.66 -4.76
CA PHE A 30 16.24 -5.47 -4.89
C PHE A 30 16.80 -5.02 -3.53
N THR A 31 15.98 -4.97 -2.50
CA THR A 31 16.41 -4.54 -1.16
C THR A 31 17.19 -5.59 -0.39
N ALA A 32 17.06 -6.88 -0.71
CA ALA A 32 17.83 -7.92 -0.05
C ALA A 32 19.17 -8.18 -0.75
N PHE A 33 19.25 -8.12 -2.09
CA PHE A 33 20.42 -8.61 -2.82
C PHE A 33 21.10 -7.59 -3.73
N ILE A 34 20.36 -6.67 -4.37
CA ILE A 34 20.90 -5.80 -5.43
C ILE A 34 21.38 -4.46 -4.84
N TYR A 35 20.51 -3.79 -4.09
CA TYR A 35 20.77 -2.54 -3.38
C TYR A 35 20.42 -2.70 -1.90
N PRO A 36 21.16 -3.56 -1.16
CA PRO A 36 20.86 -3.78 0.25
C PRO A 36 21.10 -2.51 1.07
N PRO A 37 20.26 -2.26 2.09
CA PRO A 37 20.50 -1.18 3.04
C PRO A 37 21.84 -1.40 3.74
N LYS A 38 22.48 -0.32 4.23
CA LYS A 38 23.85 -0.37 4.78
C LYS A 38 24.07 -1.46 5.83
N ALA A 39 23.07 -1.77 6.64
CA ALA A 39 23.13 -2.82 7.65
C ALA A 39 23.23 -4.25 7.06
N LEU A 40 22.66 -4.47 5.88
CA LEU A 40 22.75 -5.73 5.11
C LEU A 40 23.91 -5.73 4.12
N ALA A 41 24.37 -4.55 3.69
CA ALA A 41 25.50 -4.39 2.78
C ALA A 41 26.87 -4.51 3.46
N ALA A 42 26.91 -4.66 4.80
CA ALA A 42 28.16 -4.73 5.54
C ALA A 42 29.00 -5.95 5.13
N ALA A 43 30.30 -5.74 4.91
CA ALA A 43 31.22 -6.80 4.53
C ALA A 43 31.21 -7.93 5.58
N GLY A 44 31.00 -9.16 5.11
CA GLY A 44 30.92 -10.36 5.97
C GLY A 44 29.50 -10.76 6.40
N THR A 45 28.46 -10.03 5.97
CA THR A 45 27.06 -10.45 6.21
C THR A 45 26.82 -11.81 5.53
N PRO A 46 26.44 -12.87 6.26
CA PRO A 46 26.22 -14.19 5.67
C PRO A 46 25.07 -14.16 4.66
N MET A 47 25.20 -14.87 3.53
CA MET A 47 24.15 -14.96 2.50
C MET A 47 22.80 -15.45 3.06
N LEU A 48 22.83 -16.27 4.12
CA LEU A 48 21.63 -16.69 4.84
C LEU A 48 20.82 -15.51 5.39
N VAL A 49 21.48 -14.44 5.85
CA VAL A 49 20.82 -13.23 6.36
C VAL A 49 20.06 -12.51 5.24
N HIS A 50 20.60 -12.45 4.03
CA HIS A 50 19.90 -11.87 2.88
C HIS A 50 18.62 -12.66 2.54
N TRP A 51 18.68 -13.99 2.58
CA TRP A 51 17.50 -14.85 2.40
C TRP A 51 16.46 -14.70 3.51
N ILE A 52 16.90 -14.56 4.77
CA ILE A 52 16.00 -14.28 5.89
C ILE A 52 15.34 -12.91 5.72
N SER A 53 16.09 -11.88 5.31
CA SER A 53 15.54 -10.55 5.04
C SER A 53 14.53 -10.57 3.88
N PHE A 54 14.83 -11.29 2.80
CA PHE A 54 13.90 -11.49 1.69
C PHE A 54 12.61 -12.21 2.16
N GLY A 55 12.74 -13.33 2.86
CA GLY A 55 11.60 -14.10 3.37
C GLY A 55 10.76 -13.30 4.36
N GLY A 56 11.40 -12.55 5.26
CA GLY A 56 10.75 -11.66 6.21
C GLY A 56 9.99 -10.52 5.52
N ALA A 57 10.58 -9.90 4.49
CA ALA A 57 9.91 -8.88 3.68
C ALA A 57 8.67 -9.45 2.97
N PHE A 58 8.78 -10.65 2.39
CA PHE A 58 7.66 -11.30 1.72
C PHE A 58 6.52 -11.64 2.68
N ILE A 59 6.83 -12.20 3.86
CA ILE A 59 5.83 -12.49 4.91
C ILE A 59 5.19 -11.18 5.39
N GLY A 60 5.99 -10.13 5.60
CA GLY A 60 5.52 -8.81 5.98
C GLY A 60 4.55 -8.21 4.96
N VAL A 61 4.82 -8.38 3.68
CA VAL A 61 3.92 -7.97 2.58
C VAL A 61 2.62 -8.77 2.61
N ALA A 62 2.69 -10.10 2.71
CA ALA A 62 1.50 -10.94 2.74
C ALA A 62 0.60 -10.61 3.94
N THR A 63 1.18 -10.59 5.14
CA THR A 63 0.47 -10.24 6.38
C THR A 63 -0.04 -8.81 6.35
N GLY A 64 0.76 -7.86 5.82
CA GLY A 64 0.40 -6.46 5.66
C GLY A 64 -0.83 -6.26 4.77
N LEU A 65 -0.96 -7.01 3.68
CA LEU A 65 -2.16 -6.96 2.83
C LEU A 65 -3.42 -7.39 3.60
N PHE A 66 -3.37 -8.54 4.29
CA PHE A 66 -4.52 -9.05 5.03
C PHE A 66 -4.88 -8.12 6.19
N ILE A 67 -3.92 -7.83 7.07
CA ILE A 67 -4.12 -6.97 8.25
C ILE A 67 -4.57 -5.58 7.80
N GLY A 68 -3.92 -4.99 6.80
CA GLY A 68 -4.25 -3.67 6.27
C GLY A 68 -5.68 -3.59 5.75
N VAL A 69 -6.14 -4.60 5.00
CA VAL A 69 -7.54 -4.64 4.52
C VAL A 69 -8.54 -4.76 5.69
N TYR A 70 -8.24 -5.56 6.71
CA TYR A 70 -9.10 -5.68 7.89
C TYR A 70 -9.15 -4.41 8.73
N VAL A 71 -8.01 -3.76 8.97
CA VAL A 71 -7.92 -2.48 9.66
C VAL A 71 -8.68 -1.41 8.88
N ASN A 72 -8.47 -1.34 7.56
CA ASN A 72 -9.20 -0.43 6.69
C ASN A 72 -10.72 -0.71 6.76
N TYR A 73 -11.15 -1.97 6.73
CA TYR A 73 -12.55 -2.34 6.87
C TYR A 73 -13.14 -1.94 8.22
N PHE A 74 -12.37 -2.05 9.31
CA PHE A 74 -12.79 -1.58 10.63
C PHE A 74 -12.96 -0.06 10.67
N ILE A 75 -12.04 0.71 10.08
CA ILE A 75 -12.16 2.17 9.94
C ILE A 75 -13.41 2.52 9.13
N TYR A 76 -13.72 1.76 8.07
CA TYR A 76 -14.96 1.90 7.31
C TYR A 76 -16.20 1.72 8.21
N LEU A 77 -16.23 0.68 9.07
CA LEU A 77 -17.33 0.42 9.99
C LEU A 77 -17.55 1.55 11.00
N ILE A 78 -16.46 2.12 11.54
CA ILE A 78 -16.53 3.28 12.43
C ILE A 78 -17.10 4.49 11.68
N LEU A 79 -16.56 4.79 10.50
CA LEU A 79 -16.97 5.97 9.74
C LEU A 79 -18.42 5.91 9.27
N ARG A 80 -18.92 4.75 8.83
CA ARG A 80 -20.33 4.62 8.48
C ARG A 80 -21.24 4.85 9.69
N SER A 81 -20.80 4.45 10.88
CA SER A 81 -21.56 4.63 12.12
C SER A 81 -21.61 6.10 12.51
N ILE A 82 -20.50 6.82 12.41
CA ILE A 82 -20.43 8.26 12.70
C ILE A 82 -21.25 9.07 11.69
N LEU A 83 -21.18 8.70 10.41
CA LEU A 83 -21.86 9.42 9.33
C LEU A 83 -23.32 8.98 9.11
N ASN A 84 -23.82 8.05 9.92
CA ASN A 84 -25.16 7.45 9.81
C ASN A 84 -25.49 7.00 8.37
N GLN A 85 -24.60 6.22 7.76
CA GLN A 85 -24.82 5.64 6.43
C GLN A 85 -25.22 4.17 6.48
N ASP A 86 -26.09 3.78 5.55
CA ASP A 86 -26.51 2.40 5.39
C ASP A 86 -25.33 1.47 5.12
N ALA A 87 -25.48 0.21 5.53
CA ALA A 87 -24.51 -0.82 5.23
C ALA A 87 -24.45 -1.08 3.73
N ALA A 88 -23.29 -0.88 3.11
CA ALA A 88 -23.05 -1.37 1.75
C ALA A 88 -22.77 -2.88 1.76
N ASP A 89 -22.85 -3.50 0.59
CA ASP A 89 -22.45 -4.89 0.39
C ASP A 89 -20.99 -5.09 0.85
N LYS A 90 -20.83 -5.94 1.87
CA LYS A 90 -19.53 -6.30 2.47
C LYS A 90 -18.53 -6.79 1.44
N THR A 91 -18.98 -7.53 0.43
CA THR A 91 -18.14 -8.07 -0.64
C THR A 91 -17.58 -6.94 -1.50
N LEU A 92 -18.42 -5.97 -1.88
CA LEU A 92 -17.99 -4.81 -2.67
C LEU A 92 -17.04 -3.90 -1.89
N VAL A 93 -17.30 -3.69 -0.59
CA VAL A 93 -16.41 -2.92 0.29
C VAL A 93 -15.04 -3.60 0.36
N LYS A 94 -14.99 -4.88 0.73
CA LYS A 94 -13.71 -5.61 0.83
C LYS A 94 -12.95 -5.63 -0.51
N ARG A 95 -13.63 -5.87 -1.62
CA ARG A 95 -13.01 -5.84 -2.96
C ARG A 95 -12.42 -4.47 -3.29
N SER A 96 -13.14 -3.40 -2.96
CA SER A 96 -12.66 -2.02 -3.14
C SER A 96 -11.39 -1.76 -2.34
N LEU A 97 -11.34 -2.25 -1.10
CA LEU A 97 -10.16 -2.14 -0.23
C LEU A 97 -8.98 -2.93 -0.78
N TYR A 98 -9.18 -4.20 -1.15
CA TYR A 98 -8.13 -5.02 -1.76
C TYR A 98 -7.58 -4.36 -3.03
N LEU A 99 -8.43 -3.88 -3.93
CA LEU A 99 -8.00 -3.23 -5.15
C LEU A 99 -7.21 -1.94 -4.87
N ALA A 100 -7.73 -1.08 -3.99
CA ALA A 100 -7.07 0.17 -3.67
C ALA A 100 -5.69 -0.07 -3.06
N THR A 101 -5.60 -0.99 -2.10
CA THR A 101 -4.33 -1.38 -1.46
C THR A 101 -3.37 -2.01 -2.47
N CYS A 102 -3.82 -3.01 -3.25
CA CYS A 102 -2.97 -3.68 -4.23
C CYS A 102 -2.43 -2.71 -5.29
N ILE A 103 -3.29 -1.91 -5.91
CA ILE A 103 -2.88 -0.97 -6.96
C ILE A 103 -1.93 0.08 -6.38
N SER A 104 -2.27 0.67 -5.23
CA SER A 104 -1.41 1.67 -4.57
C SER A 104 -0.03 1.10 -4.28
N THR A 105 0.05 -0.09 -3.68
CA THR A 105 1.35 -0.70 -3.38
C THR A 105 2.11 -1.09 -4.64
N VAL A 106 1.47 -1.65 -5.67
CA VAL A 106 2.16 -1.92 -6.95
C VAL A 106 2.78 -0.65 -7.51
N VAL A 107 2.03 0.45 -7.55
CA VAL A 107 2.54 1.75 -8.01
C VAL A 107 3.71 2.23 -7.14
N SER A 108 3.57 2.19 -5.81
CA SER A 108 4.65 2.60 -4.90
C SER A 108 5.90 1.72 -5.01
N SER A 109 5.75 0.41 -5.14
CA SER A 109 6.86 -0.52 -5.33
C SER A 109 7.59 -0.27 -6.65
N LEU A 110 6.87 -0.04 -7.74
CA LEU A 110 7.47 0.28 -9.04
C LEU A 110 8.21 1.62 -9.02
N LEU A 111 7.63 2.65 -8.39
CA LEU A 111 8.29 3.95 -8.21
C LEU A 111 9.55 3.84 -7.35
N SER A 112 9.48 3.08 -6.25
CA SER A 112 10.63 2.84 -5.37
C SER A 112 11.76 2.11 -6.11
N LEU A 113 11.43 1.05 -6.86
CA LEU A 113 12.37 0.31 -7.69
C LEU A 113 13.03 1.21 -8.74
N LEU A 114 12.24 2.03 -9.43
CA LEU A 114 12.76 2.95 -10.44
C LEU A 114 13.72 3.97 -9.82
N LEU A 115 13.42 4.50 -8.64
CA LEU A 115 14.30 5.40 -7.92
C LEU A 115 15.59 4.72 -7.44
N MET A 116 15.51 3.48 -6.95
CA MET A 116 16.68 2.71 -6.56
C MET A 116 17.65 2.52 -7.73
N VAL A 117 17.11 2.21 -8.92
CA VAL A 117 17.91 2.05 -10.14
C VAL A 117 18.52 3.38 -10.59
N ILE A 118 17.77 4.48 -10.56
CA ILE A 118 18.26 5.80 -10.99
C ILE A 118 19.37 6.32 -10.06
N ILE A 119 19.19 6.16 -8.75
CA ILE A 119 20.15 6.64 -7.75
C ILE A 119 21.32 5.65 -7.58
N GLY A 120 21.15 4.40 -8.03
CA GLY A 120 22.14 3.34 -7.87
C GLY A 120 22.27 2.86 -6.42
N GLY A 121 21.20 2.96 -5.63
CA GLY A 121 21.22 2.64 -4.20
C GLY A 121 19.90 2.90 -3.49
N GLU A 122 19.89 2.71 -2.17
CA GLU A 122 18.70 2.92 -1.35
C GLU A 122 18.27 4.41 -1.34
N PRO A 123 16.97 4.73 -1.51
CA PRO A 123 16.52 6.11 -1.47
C PRO A 123 16.75 6.74 -0.10
N ASN A 124 17.13 8.02 -0.08
CA ASN A 124 17.30 8.75 1.16
C ASN A 124 15.95 9.02 1.85
N GLN A 125 16.00 9.53 3.09
CA GLN A 125 14.81 9.76 3.89
C GLN A 125 13.79 10.73 3.25
N MET A 126 14.27 11.77 2.54
CA MET A 126 13.39 12.70 1.84
C MET A 126 12.68 12.02 0.66
N THR A 127 13.40 11.21 -0.12
CA THR A 127 12.82 10.44 -1.23
C THR A 127 11.81 9.42 -0.72
N ASN A 128 12.10 8.74 0.40
CA ASN A 128 11.15 7.83 1.04
C ASN A 128 9.90 8.56 1.55
N PHE A 129 10.05 9.79 2.05
CA PHE A 129 8.91 10.63 2.42
C PHE A 129 8.03 10.97 1.20
N LEU A 130 8.63 11.42 0.10
CA LEU A 130 7.90 11.71 -1.13
C LEU A 130 7.18 10.47 -1.67
N LEU A 131 7.84 9.30 -1.65
CA LEU A 131 7.22 8.03 -2.02
C LEU A 131 6.02 7.67 -1.14
N ALA A 132 6.12 7.90 0.18
CA ALA A 132 5.01 7.69 1.11
C ALA A 132 3.84 8.64 0.83
N VAL A 133 4.11 9.91 0.53
CA VAL A 133 3.09 10.90 0.13
C VAL A 133 2.38 10.47 -1.15
N VAL A 134 3.14 10.10 -2.18
CA VAL A 134 2.58 9.63 -3.45
C VAL A 134 1.75 8.35 -3.24
N GLY A 135 2.28 7.37 -2.51
CA GLY A 135 1.55 6.13 -2.22
C GLY A 135 0.24 6.37 -1.48
N SER A 136 0.27 7.20 -0.44
CA SER A 136 -0.90 7.58 0.35
C SER A 136 -1.93 8.34 -0.48
N ALA A 137 -1.48 9.25 -1.35
CA ALA A 137 -2.35 10.01 -2.25
C ALA A 137 -3.03 9.10 -3.27
N VAL A 138 -2.28 8.15 -3.86
CA VAL A 138 -2.82 7.15 -4.79
C VAL A 138 -3.86 6.28 -4.09
N LEU A 139 -3.56 5.78 -2.88
CA LEU A 139 -4.51 5.00 -2.08
C LEU A 139 -5.79 5.79 -1.82
N ALA A 140 -5.67 7.00 -1.30
CA ALA A 140 -6.81 7.87 -0.99
C ALA A 140 -7.66 8.15 -2.23
N TYR A 141 -7.02 8.44 -3.35
CA TYR A 141 -7.69 8.67 -4.62
C TYR A 141 -8.44 7.42 -5.11
N LEU A 142 -7.84 6.23 -5.02
CA LEU A 142 -8.49 4.98 -5.40
C LEU A 142 -9.67 4.65 -4.49
N ILE A 143 -9.50 4.79 -3.17
CA ILE A 143 -10.57 4.62 -2.19
C ILE A 143 -11.74 5.55 -2.50
N TYR A 144 -11.47 6.84 -2.75
CA TYR A 144 -12.51 7.80 -3.13
C TYR A 144 -13.29 7.30 -4.36
N ASN A 145 -12.60 6.87 -5.41
CA ASN A 145 -13.23 6.41 -6.65
C ASN A 145 -14.01 5.10 -6.46
N PHE A 146 -13.43 4.08 -5.83
CA PHE A 146 -14.12 2.81 -5.61
C PHE A 146 -15.34 2.99 -4.70
N PHE A 147 -15.23 3.75 -3.61
CA PHE A 147 -16.37 3.97 -2.74
C PHE A 147 -17.45 4.85 -3.38
N SER A 148 -17.06 5.85 -4.17
CA SER A 148 -18.03 6.71 -4.87
C SER A 148 -18.76 6.00 -6.01
N TYR A 149 -18.08 5.14 -6.77
CA TYR A 149 -18.63 4.59 -8.02
C TYR A 149 -18.98 3.10 -7.97
N LEU A 150 -18.24 2.30 -7.21
CA LEU A 150 -18.50 0.86 -7.06
C LEU A 150 -19.41 0.59 -5.84
N VAL A 151 -19.08 1.17 -4.69
CA VAL A 151 -19.87 1.03 -3.44
C VAL A 151 -21.05 2.02 -3.40
N LYS A 152 -21.02 3.08 -4.21
CA LYS A 152 -22.04 4.14 -4.31
C LYS A 152 -22.26 4.96 -3.03
N GLN A 153 -21.21 5.12 -2.21
CA GLN A 153 -21.26 5.91 -0.97
C GLN A 153 -20.34 7.14 -1.04
N VAL A 154 -20.76 8.18 -1.76
CA VAL A 154 -19.93 9.36 -2.06
C VAL A 154 -19.55 10.16 -0.80
N LYS A 155 -20.49 10.39 0.12
CA LYS A 155 -20.21 11.15 1.35
C LYS A 155 -19.24 10.38 2.26
N LEU A 156 -19.38 9.06 2.38
CA LEU A 156 -18.41 8.23 3.10
C LEU A 156 -17.06 8.20 2.40
N ALA A 157 -17.03 8.11 1.07
CA ALA A 157 -15.81 8.06 0.27
C ALA A 157 -14.88 9.23 0.56
N ARG A 158 -15.42 10.46 0.67
CA ARG A 158 -14.65 11.69 0.95
C ARG A 158 -13.94 11.63 2.31
N TRP A 159 -14.68 11.33 3.36
CA TRP A 159 -14.13 11.26 4.71
C TRP A 159 -13.14 10.10 4.85
N TYR A 160 -13.49 8.95 4.27
CA TYR A 160 -12.68 7.76 4.36
C TYR A 160 -11.35 7.90 3.62
N SER A 161 -11.35 8.48 2.41
CA SER A 161 -10.11 8.76 1.69
C SER A 161 -9.19 9.72 2.44
N GLY A 162 -9.76 10.77 3.07
CA GLY A 162 -8.98 11.75 3.83
C GLY A 162 -8.35 11.15 5.09
N ILE A 163 -9.12 10.35 5.83
CA ILE A 163 -8.63 9.67 7.04
C ILE A 163 -7.53 8.66 6.68
N LEU A 164 -7.71 7.85 5.64
CA LEU A 164 -6.69 6.91 5.21
C LEU A 164 -5.42 7.62 4.73
N PHE A 165 -5.53 8.75 4.03
CA PHE A 165 -4.37 9.55 3.64
C PHE A 165 -3.52 9.94 4.86
N ILE A 166 -4.16 10.45 5.92
CA ILE A 166 -3.47 10.87 7.14
C ILE A 166 -2.87 9.67 7.88
N ILE A 167 -3.64 8.58 8.04
CA ILE A 167 -3.19 7.38 8.74
C ILE A 167 -1.95 6.77 8.07
N TYR A 168 -1.91 6.71 6.74
CA TYR A 168 -0.78 6.12 6.02
C TYR A 168 0.45 7.05 5.98
N LEU A 169 0.27 8.36 6.18
CA LEU A 169 1.36 9.31 6.34
C LEU A 169 1.98 9.34 7.73
N LEU A 170 1.19 9.05 8.78
CA LEU A 170 1.61 9.15 10.17
C LEU A 170 2.94 8.42 10.49
N PRO A 171 3.15 7.15 10.09
CA PRO A 171 4.40 6.44 10.38
C PRO A 171 5.63 7.16 9.81
N THR A 172 5.49 7.74 8.60
CA THR A 172 6.58 8.44 7.93
C THR A 172 6.85 9.80 8.58
N LEU A 173 5.80 10.51 8.99
CA LEU A 173 5.92 11.78 9.74
C LEU A 173 6.55 11.56 11.12
N ILE A 174 6.12 10.53 11.84
CA ILE A 174 6.71 10.15 13.13
C ILE A 174 8.18 9.77 12.95
N GLY A 175 8.51 8.98 11.92
CA GLY A 175 9.89 8.62 11.60
C GLY A 175 10.80 9.82 11.23
N LEU A 176 10.23 10.87 10.63
CA LEU A 176 10.93 12.15 10.39
C LEU A 176 11.15 12.93 11.68
N LEU A 177 10.18 12.94 12.59
CA LEU A 177 10.24 13.70 13.84
C LEU A 177 11.12 13.03 14.91
N LEU A 178 11.15 11.69 14.95
CA LEU A 178 11.91 10.91 15.94
C LEU A 178 13.38 10.66 15.57
N LYS A 179 13.79 10.93 14.31
CA LYS A 179 15.19 10.87 13.87
C LYS A 179 15.95 12.21 14.04
N LYS A 180 15.44 13.09 14.90
CA LYS A 180 16.21 14.23 15.40
C LYS A 180 17.13 13.79 16.54
#